data_AF-A0A8H7ZWY8-F1
#
_entry.id   AF-A0A8H7ZWY8-F1
#
_cell.length_a   1.000
_cell.length_b   1.000
_cell.length_c   1.000
_cell.angle_alpha   90.00
_cell.angle_beta   90.00
_cell.angle_gamma   90.00
#
_symmetry.space_group_name_H-M   'P 1'
#
loop_
_entity.id
_entity.type
_entity.pdbx_description
1 polymer ?
#
loop_
_entity_poly.entity_id
_entity_poly.type
_entity_poly.pdbx_seq_one_letter_code
_entity_poly.pdbx_strand_id
1 'polypeptide(L)'
;MPQSGTTVSVEAVDHVFQTKMMEMLKQTGRPEAVVGCTAILLALPAGISVPLTLISEQSALHVQSFEQLHTRAVAVVVDPIQSVKGKVVIDAFRLINPHMIMLGQEPRQTTSNIGHLNKPSIQALVHGLNRHYYSIAIDYRKNELEQRMLMNLHKRTWTRGLTIKSFTEHSNENEQAVQVRRVLCGNRL
;
A
#
# COMPACT_ATOMS: atom_id res chain seq x y z
N MET A 1 -2.05 15.00 3.36
CA MET A 1 -1.34 15.72 4.44
C MET A 1 -0.06 16.28 3.85
N PRO A 2 0.20 17.59 3.99
CA PRO A 2 1.47 18.18 3.55
C PRO A 2 2.62 17.59 4.37
N GLN A 3 3.78 17.39 3.74
CA GLN A 3 4.99 16.95 4.43
C GLN A 3 5.76 18.15 4.98
N SER A 4 6.23 18.08 6.22
CA SER A 4 7.13 19.06 6.81
C SER A 4 8.58 18.70 6.50
N GLY A 5 9.35 19.65 5.98
CA GLY A 5 10.61 19.39 5.26
C GLY A 5 11.82 18.92 6.09
N THR A 6 11.75 18.84 7.42
CA THR A 6 12.96 18.62 8.25
C THR A 6 13.09 17.24 8.88
N THR A 7 12.02 16.44 8.99
CA THR A 7 12.12 15.07 9.52
C THR A 7 10.92 14.22 9.10
N VAL A 8 11.13 12.92 8.96
CA VAL A 8 10.06 11.90 8.99
C VAL A 8 9.55 11.77 10.45
N SER A 9 9.28 12.91 11.10
CA SER A 9 8.68 12.92 12.42
C SER A 9 7.16 12.97 12.26
N VAL A 10 6.54 12.13 13.08
CA VAL A 10 5.11 11.84 13.15
C VAL A 10 4.27 13.00 13.71
N GLU A 11 4.93 14.11 14.05
CA GLU A 11 4.40 15.33 14.65
C GLU A 11 3.65 16.24 13.64
N ALA A 12 3.59 15.86 12.37
CA ALA A 12 3.00 16.68 11.30
C ALA A 12 1.48 16.48 11.09
N VAL A 13 0.71 16.12 12.14
CA VAL A 13 -0.76 16.17 12.05
C VAL A 13 -1.20 17.62 12.22
N ASP A 14 -1.41 18.31 11.12
CA ASP A 14 -2.01 19.63 11.13
C ASP A 14 -3.54 19.49 11.34
N HIS A 15 -3.97 19.69 12.59
CA HIS A 15 -5.38 19.67 12.98
C HIS A 15 -6.22 20.73 12.26
N VAL A 16 -5.62 21.88 11.93
CA VAL A 16 -6.32 22.96 11.20
C VAL A 16 -6.59 22.52 9.78
N PHE A 17 -5.58 21.95 9.11
CA PHE A 17 -5.73 21.38 7.78
C PHE A 17 -6.75 20.24 7.76
N GLN A 18 -6.67 19.31 8.72
CA GLN A 18 -7.59 18.19 8.83
C GLN A 18 -9.04 18.67 8.96
N THR A 19 -9.32 19.59 9.89
CA THR A 19 -10.67 20.08 10.14
C THR A 19 -11.25 20.77 8.90
N LYS A 20 -10.47 21.65 8.27
CA LYS A 20 -10.88 22.35 7.04
C LYS A 20 -11.14 21.39 5.88
N MET A 21 -10.31 20.37 5.70
CA MET A 21 -10.51 19.35 4.67
C MET A 21 -11.79 18.54 4.91
N MET A 22 -12.07 18.16 6.16
CA MET A 22 -13.30 17.44 6.50
C MET A 22 -14.55 18.27 6.22
N GLU A 23 -14.52 19.58 6.48
CA GLU A 23 -15.62 20.48 6.16
C GLU A 23 -15.85 20.58 4.64
N MET A 24 -14.78 20.72 3.85
CA MET A 24 -14.88 20.74 2.38
C MET A 24 -15.42 19.42 1.82
N LEU A 25 -15.01 18.26 2.36
CA LEU A 25 -15.53 16.96 1.94
C LEU A 25 -17.02 16.82 2.26
N LYS A 26 -17.46 17.30 3.42
CA LYS A 26 -18.87 17.29 3.81
C LYS A 26 -19.74 18.05 2.81
N GLN A 27 -19.27 19.17 2.28
CA GLN A 27 -19.97 19.93 1.24
C GLN A 27 -20.14 19.15 -0.07
N THR A 28 -19.20 18.26 -0.40
CA THR A 28 -19.26 17.39 -1.59
C THR A 28 -20.12 16.12 -1.42
N GLY A 29 -20.81 15.99 -0.28
CA GLY A 29 -21.62 14.80 0.03
C GLY A 29 -20.83 13.63 0.60
N ARG A 30 -19.64 13.88 1.18
CA ARG A 30 -18.78 12.89 1.84
C ARG A 30 -18.67 13.16 3.34
N PRO A 31 -19.64 12.72 4.16
CA PRO A 31 -19.69 13.00 5.59
C PRO A 31 -18.96 11.95 6.45
N GLU A 32 -18.07 11.15 5.87
CA GLU A 32 -17.40 10.05 6.59
C GLU A 32 -16.45 10.58 7.68
N ALA A 33 -16.34 9.84 8.79
CA ALA A 33 -15.38 10.14 9.86
C ALA A 33 -14.00 9.53 9.56
N VAL A 34 -12.96 10.06 10.21
CA VAL A 34 -11.60 9.52 10.08
C VAL A 34 -11.50 8.21 10.88
N VAL A 35 -11.18 7.10 10.21
CA VAL A 35 -11.14 5.75 10.82
C VAL A 35 -9.71 5.30 11.18
N GLY A 36 -8.70 6.03 10.72
CA GLY A 36 -7.30 5.69 10.99
C GLY A 36 -6.33 6.49 10.14
N CYS A 37 -5.06 6.13 10.23
CA CYS A 37 -3.98 6.75 9.48
C CYS A 37 -3.34 5.74 8.54
N THR A 38 -3.13 6.16 7.29
CA THR A 38 -2.29 5.42 6.35
C THR A 38 -0.87 5.95 6.45
N ALA A 39 0.08 5.10 6.84
CA ALA A 39 1.49 5.42 6.77
C ALA A 39 2.03 4.81 5.47
N ILE A 40 2.36 5.66 4.50
CA ILE A 40 3.10 5.20 3.32
C ILE A 40 4.56 5.09 3.75
N LEU A 41 5.13 3.89 3.64
CA LEU A 41 6.57 3.71 3.77
C LEU A 41 7.23 4.36 2.54
N LEU A 42 7.52 5.65 2.66
CA LEU A 42 8.43 6.33 1.75
C LEU A 42 9.82 5.89 2.16
N ALA A 43 10.40 5.02 1.34
CA ALA A 43 11.78 4.61 1.50
C ALA A 43 12.66 5.86 1.61
N LEU A 44 13.47 5.90 2.67
CA LEU A 44 14.70 6.66 2.67
C LEU A 44 15.48 6.34 1.37
N PRO A 45 16.26 7.29 0.82
CA PRO A 45 16.90 7.21 -0.49
C PRO A 45 18.04 6.16 -0.60
N ALA A 46 17.85 4.94 -0.09
CA ALA A 46 18.89 3.92 0.02
C ALA A 46 18.47 2.51 -0.45
N GLY A 47 17.28 2.30 -1.04
CA GLY A 47 16.93 1.03 -1.70
C GLY A 47 16.93 -0.23 -0.81
N ILE A 48 17.13 -0.07 0.51
CA ILE A 48 17.02 -1.13 1.49
C ILE A 48 15.54 -1.27 1.82
N SER A 49 15.04 -2.50 1.70
CA SER A 49 13.76 -2.88 2.28
C SER A 49 13.83 -2.62 3.78
N VAL A 50 13.32 -1.48 4.24
CA VAL A 50 13.10 -1.25 5.66
C VAL A 50 12.07 -2.31 6.04
N PRO A 51 12.40 -3.28 6.91
CA PRO A 51 11.37 -4.19 7.38
C PRO A 51 10.26 -3.34 7.99
N LEU A 52 9.00 -3.76 7.85
CA LEU A 52 7.75 -3.17 8.40
C LEU A 52 7.81 -2.81 9.91
N THR A 53 8.96 -2.97 10.52
CA THR A 53 9.23 -3.19 11.92
C THR A 53 10.01 -2.05 12.59
N LEU A 54 10.87 -1.32 11.85
CA LEU A 54 11.50 -0.07 12.35
C LEU A 54 10.47 1.07 12.46
N ILE A 55 9.37 0.97 11.72
CA ILE A 55 8.24 1.91 11.80
C ILE A 55 7.44 1.71 13.08
N SER A 56 7.50 0.56 13.75
CA SER A 56 6.61 0.26 14.88
C SER A 56 6.77 1.22 16.06
N GLU A 57 7.98 1.71 16.38
CA GLU A 57 8.17 2.66 17.49
C GLU A 57 7.79 4.10 17.12
N GLN A 58 8.21 4.60 15.96
CA GLN A 58 7.89 5.96 15.51
C GLN A 58 6.41 6.11 15.11
N SER A 59 5.84 5.10 14.43
CA SER A 59 4.41 5.07 14.12
C SER A 59 3.54 4.75 15.34
N ALA A 60 4.03 4.03 16.36
CA ALA A 60 3.26 3.81 17.58
C ALA A 60 2.87 5.13 18.25
N LEU A 61 3.76 6.13 18.27
CA LEU A 61 3.43 7.46 18.81
C LEU A 61 2.32 8.15 18.01
N HIS A 62 2.30 8.01 16.68
CA HIS A 62 1.22 8.54 15.82
C HIS A 62 -0.09 7.81 16.06
N VAL A 63 -0.01 6.48 16.10
CA VAL A 63 -1.19 5.64 16.22
C VAL A 63 -1.78 5.81 17.61
N GLN A 64 -0.96 6.00 18.64
CA GLN A 64 -1.38 6.30 20.00
C GLN A 64 -2.08 7.67 20.09
N SER A 65 -1.60 8.70 19.40
CA SER A 65 -2.30 9.99 19.37
C SER A 65 -3.63 9.91 18.62
N PHE A 66 -3.71 9.11 17.54
CA PHE A 66 -4.98 8.82 16.87
C PHE A 66 -5.92 7.93 17.69
N GLU A 67 -5.39 7.04 18.54
CA GLU A 67 -6.17 6.16 19.41
C GLU A 67 -6.86 6.94 20.53
N GLN A 68 -6.27 8.06 20.99
CA GLN A 68 -6.92 9.00 21.92
C GLN A 68 -8.18 9.64 21.30
N LEU A 69 -8.18 9.89 19.98
CA LEU A 69 -9.34 10.42 19.26
C LEU A 69 -10.35 9.32 18.93
N HIS A 70 -9.86 8.16 18.49
CA HIS A 70 -10.67 7.02 18.07
C HIS A 70 -10.09 5.70 18.60
N THR A 71 -10.79 5.09 19.55
CA THR A 71 -10.42 3.79 20.15
C THR A 71 -10.36 2.62 19.15
N ARG A 72 -10.89 2.82 17.94
CA ARG A 72 -10.87 1.85 16.84
C ARG A 72 -9.94 2.22 15.70
N ALA A 73 -9.01 3.15 15.92
CA ALA A 73 -8.02 3.52 14.92
C ALA A 73 -7.24 2.30 14.41
N VAL A 74 -6.96 2.30 13.10
CA VAL A 74 -6.15 1.28 12.43
C VAL A 74 -5.01 1.98 11.70
N ALA A 75 -3.82 1.44 11.83
CA ALA A 75 -2.65 1.85 11.08
C ALA A 75 -2.49 0.95 9.86
N VAL A 76 -2.40 1.52 8.67
CA VAL A 76 -2.16 0.75 7.43
C VAL A 76 -0.77 1.08 6.91
N VAL A 77 0.02 0.05 6.63
CA VAL A 77 1.37 0.18 6.05
C VAL A 77 1.38 -0.47 4.67
N VAL A 78 1.86 0.28 3.68
CA VAL A 78 2.00 -0.16 2.29
C VAL A 78 3.47 -0.07 1.90
N ASP A 79 4.01 -1.17 1.36
CA ASP A 79 5.36 -1.20 0.78
C ASP A 79 5.26 -1.17 -0.75
N PRO A 80 5.46 -0.01 -1.40
CA PRO A 80 5.37 0.10 -2.85
C PRO A 80 6.56 -0.51 -3.58
N ILE A 81 7.71 -0.72 -2.91
CA ILE A 81 8.93 -1.25 -3.52
C ILE A 81 8.84 -2.76 -3.67
N GLN A 82 8.35 -3.44 -2.64
CA GLN A 82 8.15 -4.89 -2.69
C GLN A 82 6.83 -5.29 -3.36
N SER A 83 5.90 -4.34 -3.53
CA SER A 83 4.67 -4.58 -4.26
C SER A 83 4.93 -4.71 -5.76
N VAL A 84 4.58 -5.87 -6.32
CA VAL A 84 4.74 -6.20 -7.74
C VAL A 84 3.40 -6.61 -8.34
N LYS A 85 3.31 -6.66 -9.68
CA LYS A 85 2.08 -7.11 -10.35
C LYS A 85 1.68 -8.50 -9.85
N GLY A 86 0.51 -8.60 -9.21
CA GLY A 86 -0.03 -9.84 -8.64
C GLY A 86 0.22 -10.04 -7.14
N LYS A 87 1.08 -9.23 -6.51
CA LYS A 87 1.31 -9.25 -5.06
C LYS A 87 1.45 -7.82 -4.55
N VAL A 88 0.44 -7.35 -3.81
CA VAL A 88 0.49 -6.09 -3.08
C VAL A 88 0.92 -6.40 -1.66
N VAL A 89 2.04 -5.82 -1.23
CA VAL A 89 2.54 -5.94 0.15
C VAL A 89 1.89 -4.82 0.97
N ILE A 90 0.84 -5.20 1.69
CA ILE A 90 0.07 -4.31 2.56
C ILE A 90 -0.26 -5.07 3.85
N ASP A 91 -0.10 -4.39 4.97
CA ASP A 91 -0.51 -4.90 6.28
C ASP A 91 -1.21 -3.81 7.07
N ALA A 92 -2.13 -4.22 7.94
CA ALA A 92 -2.84 -3.36 8.86
C ALA A 92 -2.56 -3.79 10.29
N PHE A 93 -2.36 -2.83 11.18
CA PHE A 93 -2.01 -3.07 12.58
C PHE A 93 -2.84 -2.18 13.51
N ARG A 94 -3.02 -2.67 14.74
CA ARG A 94 -3.49 -1.87 15.87
C ARG A 94 -2.58 -2.10 17.08
N LEU A 95 -2.37 -1.05 17.86
CA LEU A 95 -1.65 -1.13 19.13
C LEU A 95 -2.42 -1.97 20.16
N ILE A 96 -1.66 -2.65 21.02
CA ILE A 96 -2.18 -3.34 22.19
C ILE A 96 -1.98 -2.42 23.40
N ASN A 97 -3.02 -2.27 24.21
CA ASN A 97 -2.88 -1.58 25.48
C ASN A 97 -2.00 -2.43 26.43
N PRO A 98 -0.87 -1.90 26.95
CA PRO A 98 0.05 -2.66 27.79
C PRO A 98 -0.60 -3.17 29.08
N HIS A 99 -1.61 -2.48 29.59
CA HIS A 99 -2.35 -2.91 30.78
C HIS A 99 -3.12 -4.22 30.56
N MET A 100 -3.62 -4.47 29.34
CA MET A 100 -4.35 -5.71 29.03
C MET A 100 -3.44 -6.94 29.07
N ILE A 101 -2.18 -6.77 28.64
CA ILE A 101 -1.17 -7.84 28.65
C ILE A 101 -0.84 -8.23 30.08
N MET A 102 -0.67 -7.23 30.96
CA MET A 102 -0.40 -7.47 32.38
C MET A 102 -1.57 -8.21 33.06
N LEU A 103 -2.80 -7.97 32.61
CA LEU A 103 -4.01 -8.66 33.06
C LEU A 103 -4.19 -10.07 32.46
N GLY A 104 -3.30 -10.51 31.56
CA GLY A 104 -3.41 -11.79 30.86
C GLY A 104 -4.63 -11.90 29.93
N GLN A 105 -5.29 -10.79 29.62
CA GLN A 105 -6.43 -10.77 28.71
C GLN A 105 -5.94 -10.74 27.27
N GLU A 106 -6.45 -11.66 26.44
CA GLU A 106 -6.14 -11.62 25.02
C GLU A 106 -6.77 -10.36 24.39
N PRO A 107 -5.99 -9.52 23.70
CA PRO A 107 -6.48 -8.28 23.11
C PRO A 107 -7.35 -8.51 21.86
N ARG A 108 -7.37 -9.74 21.33
CA ARG A 108 -8.12 -10.13 20.13
C ARG A 108 -9.35 -10.93 20.54
N GLN A 109 -10.50 -10.56 20.00
CA GLN A 109 -11.69 -11.40 20.03
C GLN A 109 -11.81 -12.13 18.69
N THR A 110 -11.56 -13.44 18.66
CA THR A 110 -11.71 -14.28 17.47
C THR A 110 -13.19 -14.66 17.29
N THR A 111 -13.90 -13.91 16.46
CA THR A 111 -15.34 -14.12 16.22
C THR A 111 -15.66 -14.97 14.98
N SER A 112 -14.68 -15.28 14.13
CA SER A 112 -14.88 -16.06 12.90
C SER A 112 -13.67 -16.95 12.57
N ASN A 113 -13.95 -18.05 11.86
CA ASN A 113 -12.98 -19.04 11.37
C ASN A 113 -12.54 -18.80 9.92
N ILE A 114 -13.13 -17.81 9.23
CA ILE A 114 -12.95 -17.57 7.79
C ILE A 114 -11.71 -16.71 7.50
N GLY A 115 -11.32 -15.84 8.43
CA GLY A 115 -10.18 -14.93 8.28
C GLY A 115 -8.93 -15.41 9.03
N HIS A 116 -8.20 -16.37 8.47
CA HIS A 116 -6.89 -16.73 9.02
C HIS A 116 -5.90 -15.58 8.81
N LEU A 117 -5.18 -15.21 9.87
CA LEU A 117 -4.08 -14.28 9.76
C LEU A 117 -2.93 -14.94 8.97
N ASN A 118 -2.24 -14.15 8.16
CA ASN A 118 -1.03 -14.60 7.50
C ASN A 118 0.00 -15.02 8.55
N LYS A 119 0.77 -16.07 8.26
CA LYS A 119 1.85 -16.50 9.15
C LYS A 119 2.84 -15.35 9.31
N PRO A 120 3.10 -14.89 10.55
CA PRO A 120 3.98 -13.75 10.76
C PRO A 120 5.42 -14.09 10.40
N SER A 121 6.14 -13.10 9.86
CA SER A 121 7.57 -13.21 9.64
C SER A 121 8.34 -13.15 10.97
N ILE A 122 9.51 -13.78 11.02
CA ILE A 122 10.37 -13.75 12.22
C ILE A 122 10.76 -12.31 12.57
N GLN A 123 11.01 -11.49 11.56
CA GLN A 123 11.28 -10.06 11.74
C GLN A 123 10.12 -9.36 12.45
N ALA A 124 8.88 -9.56 12.02
CA ALA A 124 7.72 -8.94 12.68
C ALA A 124 7.58 -9.34 14.15
N LEU A 125 7.87 -10.60 14.49
CA LEU A 125 7.86 -11.09 15.87
C LEU A 125 8.95 -10.45 16.74
N VAL A 126 10.17 -10.32 16.21
CA VAL A 126 11.30 -9.66 16.92
C VAL A 126 10.95 -8.23 17.29
N HIS A 127 10.23 -7.54 16.42
CA HIS A 127 9.83 -6.14 16.60
C HIS A 127 8.44 -5.98 17.22
N GLY A 128 7.99 -6.95 18.02
CA GLY A 128 6.86 -6.74 18.93
C GLY A 128 5.48 -7.04 18.38
N LEU A 129 5.35 -7.75 17.25
CA LEU A 129 4.06 -8.32 16.85
C LEU A 129 3.53 -9.28 17.94
N ASN A 130 2.25 -9.14 18.29
CA ASN A 130 1.57 -9.79 19.41
C ASN A 130 2.07 -9.39 20.82
N ARG A 131 2.91 -8.35 20.92
CA ARG A 131 3.29 -7.70 22.19
C ARG A 131 2.84 -6.24 22.22
N HIS A 132 3.32 -5.42 21.29
CA HIS A 132 2.99 -3.99 21.25
C HIS A 132 1.84 -3.69 20.29
N TYR A 133 1.68 -4.50 19.25
CA TYR A 133 0.62 -4.36 18.26
C TYR A 133 0.23 -5.72 17.70
N TYR A 134 -0.90 -5.76 17.01
CA TYR A 134 -1.43 -6.96 16.41
C TYR A 134 -1.89 -6.68 14.97
N SER A 135 -1.62 -7.62 14.05
CA SER A 135 -2.02 -7.54 12.65
C SER A 135 -3.51 -7.83 12.44
N ILE A 136 -4.15 -7.14 11.50
CA ILE A 136 -5.55 -7.29 11.11
C ILE A 136 -5.60 -7.84 9.67
N ALA A 137 -6.49 -8.80 9.43
CA ALA A 137 -6.73 -9.33 8.09
C ALA A 137 -7.41 -8.26 7.21
N ILE A 138 -6.89 -8.07 5.99
CA ILE A 138 -7.40 -7.12 5.01
C ILE A 138 -8.15 -7.89 3.93
N ASP A 139 -9.33 -7.40 3.56
CA ASP A 139 -10.08 -7.88 2.40
C ASP A 139 -10.43 -6.72 1.47
N TYR A 140 -10.63 -7.04 0.19
CA TYR A 140 -10.92 -6.08 -0.86
C TYR A 140 -12.35 -6.22 -1.33
N ARG A 141 -13.18 -5.22 -1.01
CA ARG A 141 -14.50 -5.10 -1.61
C ARG A 141 -14.36 -4.63 -3.05
N LYS A 142 -14.86 -5.42 -4.01
CA LYS A 142 -14.84 -5.11 -5.45
C LYS A 142 -16.27 -4.99 -5.94
N ASN A 143 -16.65 -3.83 -6.46
CA ASN A 143 -17.96 -3.67 -7.09
C ASN A 143 -17.92 -4.13 -8.55
N GLU A 144 -19.05 -4.60 -9.08
CA GLU A 144 -19.13 -5.08 -10.47
C GLU A 144 -18.84 -3.96 -11.47
N LEU A 145 -19.36 -2.75 -11.21
CA LEU A 145 -19.13 -1.56 -12.04
C LEU A 145 -17.64 -1.18 -12.07
N GLU A 146 -16.98 -1.20 -10.92
CA GLU A 146 -15.54 -0.93 -10.81
C GLU A 146 -14.74 -1.97 -11.57
N GLN A 147 -15.08 -3.25 -11.43
CA GLN A 147 -14.39 -4.32 -12.13
C GLN A 147 -14.55 -4.19 -13.65
N ARG A 148 -15.76 -3.92 -14.14
CA ARG A 148 -16.01 -3.68 -15.58
C ARG A 148 -15.23 -2.47 -16.09
N MET A 149 -15.21 -1.37 -15.33
CA MET A 149 -14.44 -0.17 -15.68
C MET A 149 -12.93 -0.44 -15.72
N LEU A 150 -12.37 -1.08 -14.68
CA LEU A 150 -10.94 -1.38 -14.59
C LEU A 150 -10.49 -2.39 -15.65
N MET A 151 -11.36 -3.34 -16.03
CA MET A 151 -11.10 -4.24 -17.15
C MET A 151 -11.05 -3.52 -18.50
N ASN A 152 -11.64 -2.33 -18.64
CA ASN A 152 -11.55 -1.55 -19.86
C ASN A 152 -10.21 -0.81 -20.02
N LEU A 153 -9.49 -0.53 -18.93
CA LEU A 153 -8.26 0.26 -18.96
C LEU A 153 -7.13 -0.41 -19.76
N HIS A 154 -7.06 -1.75 -19.73
CA HIS A 154 -6.03 -2.50 -20.45
C HIS A 154 -6.44 -2.90 -21.88
N LYS A 155 -7.66 -2.54 -22.33
CA LYS A 155 -8.12 -2.88 -23.67
C LYS A 155 -7.34 -2.04 -24.69
N ARG A 156 -6.79 -2.71 -25.69
CA ARG A 156 -6.19 -2.03 -26.83
C ARG A 156 -7.27 -1.21 -27.55
N THR A 157 -6.91 0.00 -27.98
CA THR A 157 -7.77 0.79 -28.86
C THR A 157 -8.08 -0.03 -30.10
N TRP A 158 -9.37 -0.31 -30.34
CA TRP A 158 -9.82 -1.15 -31.46
C TRP A 158 -9.33 -0.61 -32.82
N THR A 159 -9.17 0.71 -32.94
CA THR A 159 -8.68 1.40 -34.14
C THR A 159 -7.26 0.99 -34.53
N ARG A 160 -6.44 0.52 -33.59
CA ARG A 160 -5.07 0.07 -33.87
C ARG A 160 -5.03 -1.12 -34.85
N GLY A 161 -6.09 -1.92 -34.92
CA GLY A 161 -6.21 -3.01 -35.90
C GLY A 161 -6.66 -2.56 -37.29
N LEU A 162 -7.19 -1.34 -37.41
CA LEU A 162 -7.68 -0.76 -38.66
C LEU A 162 -6.69 0.21 -39.30
N THR A 163 -5.72 0.68 -38.54
CA THR A 163 -4.61 1.47 -39.06
C THR A 163 -3.53 0.54 -39.62
N ILE A 164 -3.27 0.66 -40.92
CA ILE A 164 -2.12 0.02 -41.57
C ILE A 164 -0.90 0.92 -41.36
N LYS A 165 0.21 0.36 -40.87
CA LYS A 165 1.49 1.09 -40.80
C LYS A 165 1.97 1.44 -42.22
N SER A 166 2.75 2.51 -42.37
CA SER A 166 3.40 2.81 -43.65
C SER A 166 4.26 1.63 -44.11
N PHE A 167 4.11 1.24 -45.38
CA PHE A 167 4.85 0.11 -45.95
C PHE A 167 6.36 0.35 -45.97
N THR A 168 6.79 1.59 -46.21
CA THR A 168 8.22 1.95 -46.24
C THR A 168 8.84 1.84 -44.84
N GLU A 169 8.15 2.37 -43.83
CA GLU A 169 8.57 2.27 -42.43
C GLU A 169 8.61 0.82 -41.96
N HIS A 170 7.58 0.04 -42.29
CA HIS A 170 7.51 -1.37 -41.91
C HIS A 170 8.61 -2.21 -42.59
N SER A 171 8.91 -1.94 -43.87
CA SER A 171 10.01 -2.61 -44.59
C SER A 171 11.36 -2.29 -43.96
N ASN A 172 11.60 -1.02 -43.62
CA ASN A 172 12.83 -0.58 -42.97
C ASN A 172 12.98 -1.18 -41.55
N GLU A 173 11.90 -1.21 -40.75
CA GLU A 173 11.87 -1.89 -39.44
C GLU A 173 12.24 -3.38 -39.58
N ASN A 174 11.69 -4.06 -40.60
CA ASN A 174 11.95 -5.48 -40.84
C ASN A 174 13.40 -5.74 -41.28
N GLU A 175 13.95 -4.92 -42.18
CA GLU A 175 15.34 -5.05 -42.63
C GLU A 175 16.32 -4.87 -41.46
N GLN A 176 16.10 -3.85 -40.63
CA GLN A 176 16.89 -3.62 -39.42
C GLN A 176 16.78 -4.79 -38.44
N ALA A 177 15.58 -5.30 -38.19
CA ALA A 177 15.38 -6.45 -37.30
C ALA A 177 16.10 -7.72 -37.81
N VAL A 178 16.11 -7.94 -39.13
CA VAL A 178 16.82 -9.07 -39.76
C VAL A 178 18.34 -8.89 -39.69
N GLN A 179 18.86 -7.69 -39.93
CA GLN A 179 20.30 -7.40 -39.78
C GLN A 179 20.77 -7.64 -38.34
N VAL A 180 20.03 -7.14 -37.35
CA VAL A 180 20.34 -7.39 -35.92
C VAL A 180 20.30 -8.88 -35.62
N ARG A 181 19.28 -9.60 -36.10
CA ARG A 181 19.17 -11.05 -35.89
C ARG A 181 20.32 -11.83 -36.55
N ARG A 182 20.78 -11.40 -37.74
CA ARG A 182 21.90 -12.02 -38.45
C ARG A 182 23.22 -11.84 -37.69
N VAL A 183 23.46 -10.68 -37.08
CA VAL A 183 24.64 -10.43 -36.24
C VAL A 183 24.59 -11.28 -34.96
N LEU A 184 23.43 -11.38 -34.31
CA LEU A 184 23.25 -12.18 -33.10
C LEU A 184 23.38 -13.70 -33.34
N CYS A 185 22.90 -14.20 -34.49
CA CYS A 185 22.96 -15.62 -34.84
C CYS A 185 24.24 -16.02 -35.59
N GLY A 186 24.90 -15.08 -36.27
CA GLY A 186 26.08 -15.34 -37.12
C GLY A 186 27.40 -15.47 -36.36
N ASN A 187 27.49 -15.00 -35.11
CA ASN A 187 28.69 -15.15 -34.26
C ASN A 187 28.73 -16.50 -33.51
N ARG A 188 28.10 -17.56 -34.04
CA ARG A 188 28.07 -18.92 -33.45
C ARG A 188 28.61 -20.02 -34.37
N LEU A 189 29.45 -19.67 -35.33
CA LEU A 189 30.30 -20.60 -36.08
C LEU A 189 31.72 -20.05 -36.15
#